data_AF-A0A7M3XIP2-F1
#
_entry.id   AF-A0A7M3XIP2-F1
#
_cell.length_a   1.000
_cell.length_b   1.000
_cell.length_c   1.000
_cell.angle_alpha   90.00
_cell.angle_beta   90.00
_cell.angle_gamma   90.00
#
_symmetry.space_group_name_H-M   'P 1'
#
loop_
_entity.id
_entity.type
_entity.pdbx_description
1 polymer ?
#
loop_
_entity_poly.entity_id
_entity_poly.type
_entity_poly.pdbx_seq_one_letter_code
_entity_poly.pdbx_strand_id
1 'polypeptide(L)' 'MPKVSLDMPAEILSDIKRHVGDEKKFVSVADAIRTACRKLLDQLDEIDLRNGR' A
#
# COMPACT_ATOMS: atom_id res chain seq x y z
N MET A 1 -5.02 -15.91 -2.25
CA MET A 1 -4.23 -14.69 -2.54
C MET A 1 -2.78 -15.10 -2.68
N PRO A 2 -2.07 -14.66 -3.74
CA PRO A 2 -0.63 -14.90 -3.84
C PRO A 2 0.08 -14.23 -2.65
N LYS A 3 1.11 -14.89 -2.12
CA LYS A 3 1.94 -14.36 -1.04
C LYS A 3 3.22 -13.81 -1.64
N VAL A 4 3.60 -12.61 -1.22
CA VAL A 4 4.87 -11.97 -1.57
C VAL A 4 5.66 -11.81 -0.27
N SER A 5 6.95 -12.15 -0.32
CA SER A 5 7.90 -11.93 0.76
C SER A 5 8.97 -10.97 0.27
N LEU A 6 9.34 -10.01 1.10
CA LEU A 6 10.30 -8.96 0.79
C LEU A 6 11.00 -8.50 2.07
N ASP A 7 12.25 -8.06 1.93
CA ASP A 7 13.01 -7.43 3.00
C ASP A 7 12.78 -5.92 3.00
N MET A 8 12.63 -5.33 4.18
CA MET A 8 12.34 -3.91 4.35
C MET A 8 12.98 -3.36 5.62
N PRO A 9 13.41 -2.09 5.64
CA PRO A 9 13.80 -1.41 6.87
C PRO A 9 12.71 -1.49 7.95
N ALA A 10 13.12 -1.82 9.18
CA ALA A 10 12.22 -2.00 10.31
C ALA A 10 11.45 -0.71 10.67
N GLU A 11 12.06 0.45 10.42
CA GLU A 11 11.44 1.76 10.59
C GLU A 11 10.18 1.92 9.75
N ILE A 12 10.20 1.49 8.47
CA ILE A 12 9.04 1.65 7.59
C ILE A 12 7.90 0.74 8.03
N LEU A 13 8.21 -0.50 8.43
CA LEU A 13 7.20 -1.39 8.99
C LEU A 13 6.58 -0.81 10.28
N SER A 14 7.38 -0.17 11.12
CA SER A 14 6.92 0.47 12.35
C SER A 14 6.01 1.66 12.05
N ASP A 15 6.35 2.45 11.03
CA ASP A 15 5.51 3.56 10.56
C ASP A 15 4.18 3.09 10.00
N ILE A 16 4.16 2.01 9.21
CA ILE A 16 2.91 1.41 8.73
C ILE A 16 2.06 0.92 9.91
N LYS A 17 2.67 0.23 10.88
CA LYS A 17 1.98 -0.27 12.07
C LYS A 17 1.35 0.84 12.92
N ARG A 18 1.92 2.04 12.94
CA ARG A 18 1.29 3.20 13.60
C ARG A 18 -0.09 3.52 13.03
N HIS A 19 -0.37 3.15 11.78
CA HIS A 19 -1.64 3.40 11.10
C HIS A 19 -2.58 2.17 11.03
N VAL A 20 -2.19 1.04 11.65
CA VAL A 20 -2.94 -0.22 11.65
C VAL A 20 -3.57 -0.51 13.03
N GLY A 21 -4.81 -1.00 13.05
CA GLY A 21 -5.57 -1.39 14.23
C GLY A 21 -7.06 -1.07 14.10
N ASP A 22 -7.89 -1.57 15.03
CA ASP A 22 -9.35 -1.54 14.94
C ASP A 22 -9.94 -0.11 14.83
N GLU A 23 -9.30 0.88 15.46
CA GLU A 23 -9.71 2.30 15.41
C GLU A 23 -8.84 3.14 14.46
N LYS A 24 -8.06 2.50 13.58
CA LYS A 24 -7.12 3.18 12.69
C LYS A 24 -7.52 3.06 11.22
N LYS A 25 -6.72 3.69 10.36
CA LYS A 25 -6.98 3.77 8.91
C LYS A 25 -7.00 2.42 8.21
N PHE A 26 -6.34 1.41 8.76
CA PHE A 26 -6.19 0.09 8.14
C PHE A 26 -6.41 -1.02 9.15
N VAL A 27 -7.09 -2.09 8.73
CA VAL A 27 -7.39 -3.25 9.59
C VAL A 27 -6.13 -4.08 9.86
N SER A 28 -5.22 -4.18 8.88
CA SER A 28 -3.97 -4.93 9.00
C SER A 28 -2.85 -4.29 8.19
N VAL A 29 -1.60 -4.70 8.44
CA VAL A 29 -0.46 -4.29 7.61
C VAL A 29 -0.65 -4.71 6.16
N ALA A 30 -1.17 -5.92 5.92
CA ALA A 30 -1.50 -6.39 4.58
C ALA A 30 -2.55 -5.50 3.90
N ASP A 31 -3.53 -5.02 4.67
CA ASP A 31 -4.57 -4.13 4.18
C ASP A 31 -4.03 -2.74 3.80
N ALA A 32 -3.14 -2.20 4.65
CA ALA A 32 -2.43 -0.96 4.38
C ALA A 32 -1.60 -1.05 3.09
N ILE A 33 -0.83 -2.13 2.93
CA ILE A 33 0.01 -2.36 1.74
C ILE A 33 -0.86 -2.48 0.48
N ARG A 34 -1.92 -3.30 0.51
CA ARG A 34 -2.82 -3.46 -0.64
C ARG A 34 -3.44 -2.13 -1.08
N THR A 35 -3.90 -1.33 -0.10
CA THR A 35 -4.50 -0.02 -0.36
C THR A 35 -3.47 0.94 -0.96
N ALA A 36 -2.25 0.97 -0.43
CA ALA A 36 -1.18 1.81 -0.96
C ALA A 36 -0.79 1.42 -2.39
N CYS A 37 -0.61 0.12 -2.66
CA CYS A 37 -0.33 -0.36 -4.01
C CYS A 37 -1.45 -0.02 -4.99
N ARG A 38 -2.72 -0.15 -4.58
CA ARG A 38 -3.87 0.22 -5.42
C ARG A 38 -3.83 1.70 -5.77
N LYS A 39 -3.68 2.57 -4.78
CA LYS A 39 -3.59 4.02 -4.99
C LYS A 39 -2.44 4.43 -5.91
N LEU A 40 -1.28 3.78 -5.77
CA LEU A 40 -0.14 4.04 -6.63
C LEU A 40 -0.44 3.64 -8.08
N LEU A 41 -1.00 2.44 -8.29
CA LEU A 41 -1.36 1.97 -9.64
C LEU A 41 -2.44 2.85 -10.26
N ASP A 42 -3.47 3.21 -9.51
CA ASP A 42 -4.54 4.10 -10.00
C ASP A 42 -3.97 5.46 -10.44
N GLN A 43 -2.98 6.01 -9.70
CA GLN A 43 -2.29 7.24 -10.08
C GLN A 43 -1.48 7.09 -11.37
N LEU A 44 -0.83 5.94 -11.58
CA LEU A 44 -0.09 5.66 -12.81
C LEU A 44 -1.05 5.49 -13.99
N ASP A 45 -2.16 4.78 -13.80
CA ASP A 45 -3.20 4.59 -14.81
C ASP A 45 -3.81 5.95 -15.23
N GLU A 46 -4.05 6.85 -14.28
CA GLU A 46 -4.52 8.22 -14.57
C GLU A 46 -3.52 9.03 -15.42
N ILE A 47 -2.23 8.83 -15.18
CA ILE A 47 -1.16 9.50 -15.94
C ILE A 47 -1.09 8.92 -17.36
N ASP A 48 -1.13 7.60 -17.49
CA ASP A 48 -1.07 6.91 -18.77
C ASP A 48 -2.27 7.30 -19.66
N LEU A 49 -3.48 7.34 -19.08
CA LEU A 49 -4.71 7.78 -19.76
C LEU A 49 -4.60 9.21 -20.31
N ARG A 50 -3.96 10.13 -19.56
CA ARG A 50 -3.73 11.52 -20.01
C ARG A 50 -2.71 11.61 -21.13
N ASN A 51 -1.75 10.69 -21.18
CA ASN A 51 -0.72 10.63 -22.23
C ASN A 51 -1.15 9.77 -23.43
N GLY A 52 -2.36 9.22 -23.43
CA GLY A 52 -2.91 8.43 -24.54
C GLY A 52 -2.28 7.04 -24.68
N ARG A 53 -1.78 6.46 -23.59
CA ARG A 53 -1.28 5.08 -23.54
C ARG A 53 -2.13 4.25 -22.60
#